data_AF-A0A165YQR9-F1
#
_entry.id   AF-A0A165YQR9-F1
#
_cell.length_a   1.000
_cell.length_b   1.000
_cell.length_c   1.000
_cell.angle_alpha   90.00
_cell.angle_beta   90.00
_cell.angle_gamma   90.00
#
_symmetry.space_group_name_H-M   'P 1'
#
loop_
_entity.id
_entity.type
_entity.pdbx_description
1 polymer ?
#
loop_
_entity_poly.entity_id
_entity_poly.type
_entity_poly.pdbx_seq_one_letter_code
_entity_poly.pdbx_strand_id
1 'polypeptide(L)'
;MSSTPQLARSWYESFVVGSQQPRNAMPARPPRPKSRGGRKVGKTTAQQHATRQQMIRQGELRDYTVSILRLSGGQDPDANEICRAAETSLWNELYRLHINIQRYSASAEDTAAAYRSELRLRCRDVESSALELVIEELKHLAVEEHPELNEFVVEEPVKLDATSATQLHQLRRILGILCQEDELLTFDNAQCRAVGNDGAFVALGLRLKQSAFVLRFGWWDASALLQKHGICVRLVTPETNCMSDDEASTASSDGDASRQLDGSDVAALFEEGTVDDFSASDLLKTPL
;
A
#
# COMPACT_ATOMS: atom_id res chain seq x y z
N MET A 1 4.65 -29.07 -1.73
CA MET A 1 3.96 -27.85 -1.29
C MET A 1 3.49 -28.07 0.13
N SER A 2 3.78 -27.18 1.08
CA SER A 2 3.36 -27.42 2.46
C SER A 2 1.85 -27.32 2.60
N SER A 3 1.26 -28.29 3.28
CA SER A 3 -0.17 -28.33 3.63
C SER A 3 -0.52 -27.41 4.80
N THR A 4 0.38 -26.52 5.22
CA THR A 4 0.18 -25.66 6.39
C THR A 4 -0.47 -24.35 5.97
N PRO A 5 -1.67 -24.04 6.51
CA PRO A 5 -2.38 -22.81 6.19
C PRO A 5 -1.53 -21.60 6.61
N GLN A 6 -1.33 -20.64 5.70
CA GLN A 6 -0.64 -19.37 5.95
C GLN A 6 0.68 -19.52 6.73
N LEU A 7 1.62 -20.31 6.20
CA LEU A 7 2.89 -20.63 6.88
C LEU A 7 3.64 -19.37 7.37
N ALA A 8 3.66 -18.30 6.57
CA ALA A 8 4.28 -17.03 6.94
C ALA A 8 3.69 -16.43 8.22
N ARG A 9 2.36 -16.51 8.37
CA ARG A 9 1.64 -16.04 9.56
C ARG A 9 1.94 -16.88 10.78
N SER A 10 1.84 -18.22 10.66
CA SER A 10 2.13 -19.12 11.77
C SER A 10 3.54 -18.90 12.32
N TRP A 11 4.49 -18.65 11.41
CA TRP A 11 5.87 -18.33 11.76
C TRP A 11 5.97 -16.98 12.45
N TYR A 12 5.34 -15.93 11.91
CA TYR A 12 5.29 -14.61 12.53
C TYR A 12 4.72 -14.67 13.97
N GLU A 13 3.59 -15.34 14.17
CA GLU A 13 2.99 -15.51 15.50
C GLU A 13 3.94 -16.23 16.45
N SER A 14 4.61 -17.30 16.00
CA SER A 14 5.58 -18.03 16.82
C SER A 14 6.80 -17.17 17.22
N PHE A 15 7.25 -16.30 16.32
CA PHE A 15 8.45 -15.49 16.50
C PHE A 15 8.18 -14.22 17.31
N VAL A 16 7.05 -13.54 17.08
CA VAL A 16 6.69 -12.32 17.80
C VAL A 16 6.23 -12.63 19.21
N VAL A 17 5.41 -13.67 19.42
CA VAL A 17 4.99 -14.07 20.77
C VAL A 17 6.18 -14.58 21.58
N GLY A 18 7.15 -15.26 20.95
CA GLY A 18 8.36 -15.73 21.62
C GLY A 18 9.40 -14.65 21.93
N SER A 19 9.41 -13.52 21.20
CA SER A 19 10.46 -12.50 21.31
C SER A 19 10.10 -11.30 22.20
N GLN A 20 8.86 -11.19 22.69
CA GLN A 20 8.47 -10.21 23.72
C GLN A 20 8.96 -10.61 25.12
N GLN A 21 10.24 -10.95 25.27
CA GLN A 21 10.81 -10.99 26.62
C GLN A 21 10.84 -9.56 27.19
N PRO A 22 10.36 -9.37 28.44
CA PRO A 22 10.43 -8.07 29.09
C PRO A 22 11.89 -7.62 29.12
N ARG A 23 12.16 -6.43 28.57
CA ARG A 23 13.49 -5.83 28.60
C ARG A 23 13.84 -5.52 30.05
N ASN A 24 14.50 -6.46 30.72
CA ASN A 24 15.13 -6.21 32.01
C ASN A 24 16.08 -5.02 31.84
N ALA A 25 15.87 -3.98 32.64
CA ALA A 25 16.66 -2.76 32.61
C ALA A 25 18.14 -3.11 32.83
N MET A 26 18.94 -3.00 31.79
CA MET A 26 20.37 -3.25 31.91
C MET A 26 21.05 -2.10 32.66
N PRO A 27 22.00 -2.40 33.56
CA PRO A 27 22.78 -1.38 34.26
C PRO A 27 23.59 -0.52 33.28
N ALA A 28 23.73 0.76 33.62
CA ALA A 28 24.39 1.78 32.81
C ALA A 28 25.81 1.35 32.40
N ARG A 29 26.05 1.19 31.10
CA ARG A 29 27.37 0.85 30.58
C ARG A 29 28.24 2.11 30.44
N PRO A 30 29.55 2.01 30.75
CA PRO A 30 30.49 3.12 30.61
C PRO A 30 30.68 3.55 29.14
N PRO A 31 31.08 4.80 28.89
CA PRO A 31 31.17 5.38 27.56
C PRO A 31 32.24 4.67 26.72
N ARG A 32 31.86 4.20 25.53
CA ARG A 32 32.78 3.57 24.57
C ARG A 32 33.43 4.62 23.66
N PRO A 33 34.70 4.41 23.26
CA PRO A 33 35.45 5.35 22.42
C PRO A 33 34.79 5.55 21.04
N LYS A 34 34.93 6.78 20.52
CA LYS A 34 34.39 7.23 19.24
C LYS A 34 35.21 6.63 18.08
N SER A 35 34.75 5.53 17.49
CA SER A 35 35.30 5.05 16.22
C SER A 35 34.70 5.82 15.03
N ARG A 36 35.53 6.00 14.00
CA ARG A 36 35.27 6.73 12.75
C ARG A 36 33.98 6.31 12.03
N GLY A 37 33.12 7.30 11.75
CA GLY A 37 32.40 7.47 10.49
C GLY A 37 31.28 6.50 10.08
N GLY A 38 31.03 5.41 10.79
CA GLY A 38 29.89 4.51 10.50
C GLY A 38 28.64 4.88 11.29
N ARG A 39 27.47 4.94 10.64
CA ARG A 39 26.19 5.04 11.35
C ARG A 39 26.08 3.85 12.29
N LYS A 40 26.03 4.08 13.61
CA LYS A 40 25.97 3.01 14.61
C LYS A 40 24.64 2.27 14.46
N VAL A 41 24.66 1.15 13.75
CA VAL A 41 23.58 0.16 13.79
C VAL A 41 23.51 -0.37 15.22
N GLY A 42 22.34 -0.31 15.84
CA GLY A 42 22.15 -0.82 17.20
C GLY A 42 22.61 -2.26 17.32
N LYS A 43 23.15 -2.66 18.49
CA LYS A 43 23.62 -4.04 18.69
C LYS A 43 22.53 -5.08 18.38
N THR A 44 21.29 -4.75 18.71
CA THR A 44 20.12 -5.60 18.46
C THR A 44 19.88 -5.81 16.97
N THR A 45 19.93 -4.76 16.15
CA THR A 45 19.72 -4.86 14.70
C THR A 45 20.89 -5.56 14.02
N ALA A 46 22.12 -5.34 14.48
CA ALA A 46 23.29 -6.09 14.01
C ALA A 46 23.18 -7.59 14.34
N GLN A 47 22.69 -7.94 15.54
CA GLN A 47 22.46 -9.33 15.93
C GLN A 47 21.34 -9.97 15.11
N GLN A 48 20.21 -9.28 14.92
CA GLN A 48 19.12 -9.76 14.07
C GLN A 48 19.59 -10.00 12.64
N HIS A 49 20.38 -9.10 12.07
CA HIS A 49 20.95 -9.27 10.74
C HIS A 49 21.90 -10.48 10.68
N ALA A 50 22.78 -10.66 11.67
CA ALA A 50 23.67 -11.81 11.74
C ALA A 50 22.89 -13.14 11.84
N THR A 51 21.86 -13.20 12.70
CA THR A 51 20.97 -14.36 12.82
C THR A 51 20.27 -14.65 11.49
N ARG A 52 19.69 -13.64 10.83
CA ARG A 52 19.03 -13.79 9.53
C ARG A 52 19.99 -14.34 8.46
N GLN A 53 21.20 -13.80 8.38
CA GLN A 53 22.23 -14.26 7.43
C GLN A 53 22.65 -15.71 7.71
N GLN A 54 22.75 -16.10 8.99
CA GLN A 54 23.01 -17.48 9.36
C GLN A 54 21.89 -18.42 8.89
N MET A 55 20.62 -18.03 9.09
CA MET A 55 19.48 -18.84 8.65
C MET A 55 19.40 -18.96 7.12
N ILE A 56 19.79 -17.92 6.37
CA ILE A 56 19.93 -18.00 4.90
C ILE A 56 21.00 -19.02 4.51
N ARG A 57 22.19 -18.96 5.14
CA ARG A 57 23.27 -19.91 4.87
C ARG A 57 22.89 -21.35 5.19
N GLN A 58 22.03 -21.56 6.18
CA GLN A 58 21.49 -22.86 6.55
C GLN A 58 20.35 -23.32 5.63
N GLY A 59 19.88 -22.48 4.70
CA GLY A 59 18.75 -22.76 3.81
C GLY A 59 17.38 -22.71 4.50
N GLU A 60 17.32 -22.17 5.72
CA GLU A 60 16.05 -22.04 6.45
C GLU A 60 15.21 -20.89 5.90
N LEU A 61 15.88 -19.81 5.49
CA LEU A 61 15.29 -18.64 4.84
C LEU A 61 15.77 -18.55 3.39
N ARG A 62 14.89 -18.04 2.52
CA ARG A 62 15.20 -17.75 1.12
C ARG A 62 14.73 -16.34 0.80
N ASP A 63 15.44 -15.68 -0.12
CA ASP A 63 15.04 -14.37 -0.62
C ASP A 63 13.67 -14.44 -1.30
N TYR A 64 12.89 -13.38 -1.10
CA TYR A 64 11.53 -13.26 -1.59
C TYR A 64 11.31 -11.83 -2.10
N THR A 65 10.23 -11.63 -2.83
CA THR A 65 9.81 -10.30 -3.29
C THR A 65 8.29 -10.25 -3.19
N VAL A 66 7.79 -9.40 -2.29
CA VAL A 66 6.37 -9.04 -2.23
C VAL A 66 6.18 -7.80 -3.07
N SER A 67 5.32 -7.85 -4.08
CA SER A 67 5.25 -6.79 -5.10
C SER A 67 4.56 -5.53 -4.60
N ILE A 68 3.50 -5.70 -3.80
CA ILE A 68 2.59 -4.61 -3.44
C ILE A 68 3.03 -3.81 -2.20
N LEU A 69 4.06 -4.26 -1.49
CA LEU A 69 4.45 -3.74 -0.18
C LEU A 69 5.81 -3.05 -0.21
N ARG A 70 5.95 -1.97 0.56
CA ARG A 70 7.22 -1.26 0.74
C ARG A 70 7.91 -1.68 2.04
N LEU A 71 8.90 -2.58 1.94
CA LEU A 71 9.66 -3.08 3.11
C LEU A 71 10.47 -1.99 3.84
N SER A 72 10.97 -1.00 3.10
CA SER A 72 11.80 0.09 3.64
C SER A 72 11.01 1.36 4.00
N GLY A 73 9.68 1.33 3.88
CA GLY A 73 8.83 2.54 3.85
C GLY A 73 8.37 3.08 5.21
N GLY A 74 8.73 2.42 6.31
CA GLY A 74 8.15 2.72 7.61
C GLY A 74 6.68 2.30 7.73
N GLN A 75 6.03 2.77 8.80
CA GLN A 75 4.61 2.54 9.03
C GLN A 75 3.78 3.47 8.14
N ASP A 76 2.63 2.98 7.70
CA ASP A 76 1.64 3.74 6.96
C ASP A 76 1.06 4.86 7.87
N PRO A 77 1.23 6.15 7.53
CA PRO A 77 0.77 7.25 8.37
C PRO A 77 -0.76 7.28 8.50
N ASP A 78 -1.47 6.75 7.52
CA ASP A 78 -2.94 6.76 7.45
C ASP A 78 -3.55 5.53 8.15
N ALA A 79 -2.72 4.58 8.61
CA ALA A 79 -3.16 3.39 9.31
C ALA A 79 -3.53 3.68 10.77
N ASN A 80 -4.79 4.06 10.97
CA ASN A 80 -5.41 4.21 12.28
C ASN A 80 -5.78 2.86 12.94
N GLU A 81 -6.19 2.89 14.21
CA GLU A 81 -6.52 1.69 14.99
C GLU A 81 -7.70 0.92 14.40
N ILE A 82 -8.67 1.62 13.82
CA ILE A 82 -9.84 1.03 13.15
C ILE A 82 -9.39 0.22 11.92
N CYS A 83 -8.49 0.77 11.10
CA CYS A 83 -7.90 0.08 9.96
C CYS A 83 -7.19 -1.19 10.42
N ARG A 84 -6.35 -1.12 11.46
CA ARG A 84 -5.64 -2.30 11.98
C ARG A 84 -6.58 -3.38 12.51
N ALA A 85 -7.66 -2.98 13.17
CA ALA A 85 -8.67 -3.91 13.66
C ALA A 85 -9.38 -4.63 12.49
N ALA A 86 -9.76 -3.88 11.45
CA ALA A 86 -10.36 -4.44 10.24
C ALA A 86 -9.40 -5.38 9.50
N GLU A 87 -8.14 -4.99 9.36
CA GLU A 87 -7.08 -5.80 8.74
C GLU A 87 -6.85 -7.11 9.50
N THR A 88 -6.80 -7.03 10.83
CA THR A 88 -6.67 -8.21 11.69
C THR A 88 -7.90 -9.13 11.58
N SER A 89 -9.11 -8.57 11.52
CA SER A 89 -10.34 -9.34 11.30
C SER A 89 -10.30 -10.06 9.96
N LEU A 90 -9.97 -9.35 8.88
CA LEU A 90 -9.84 -9.91 7.54
C LEU A 90 -8.81 -11.05 7.52
N TRP A 91 -7.65 -10.86 8.14
CA TRP A 91 -6.64 -11.91 8.26
C TRP A 91 -7.16 -13.16 8.96
N ASN A 92 -7.90 -13.00 10.06
CA ASN A 92 -8.53 -14.12 10.76
C ASN A 92 -9.59 -14.83 9.91
N GLU A 93 -10.36 -14.09 9.13
CA GLU A 93 -11.33 -14.66 8.19
C GLU A 93 -10.65 -15.44 7.07
N LEU A 94 -9.62 -14.86 6.45
CA LEU A 94 -8.84 -15.50 5.39
C LEU A 94 -8.20 -16.80 5.85
N TYR A 95 -7.69 -16.84 7.09
CA TYR A 95 -7.17 -18.05 7.71
C TYR A 95 -8.24 -19.13 7.88
N ARG A 96 -9.40 -18.78 8.44
CA ARG A 96 -10.53 -19.72 8.63
C ARG A 96 -11.04 -20.25 7.29
N LEU A 97 -11.12 -19.37 6.30
CA LEU A 97 -11.53 -19.69 4.94
C LEU A 97 -10.57 -20.71 4.31
N HIS A 98 -9.26 -20.49 4.41
CA HIS A 98 -8.25 -21.43 3.91
C HIS A 98 -8.42 -22.80 4.58
N ILE A 99 -8.52 -22.86 5.92
CA ILE A 99 -8.74 -24.11 6.65
C ILE A 99 -10.01 -24.81 6.19
N ASN A 100 -11.10 -24.07 6.00
CA ASN A 100 -12.36 -24.65 5.54
C ASN A 100 -12.22 -25.25 4.15
N ILE A 101 -11.63 -24.52 3.20
CA ILE A 101 -11.39 -25.04 1.83
C ILE A 101 -10.49 -26.27 1.88
N GLN A 102 -9.43 -26.24 2.69
CA GLN A 102 -8.50 -27.36 2.85
C GLN A 102 -9.20 -28.63 3.34
N ARG A 103 -10.18 -28.51 4.24
CA ARG A 103 -10.93 -29.67 4.78
C ARG A 103 -11.77 -30.39 3.72
N TYR A 104 -12.20 -29.68 2.69
CA TYR A 104 -13.10 -30.22 1.65
C TYR A 104 -12.40 -30.48 0.31
N SER A 105 -11.13 -30.10 0.18
CA SER A 105 -10.37 -30.27 -1.05
C SER A 105 -9.71 -31.66 -1.11
N ALA A 106 -9.68 -32.26 -2.30
CA ALA A 106 -9.07 -33.57 -2.50
C ALA A 106 -7.53 -33.52 -2.50
N SER A 107 -6.96 -32.38 -2.92
CA SER A 107 -5.52 -32.16 -2.98
C SER A 107 -5.11 -30.75 -2.53
N ALA A 108 -3.80 -30.57 -2.32
CA ALA A 108 -3.23 -29.26 -2.02
C ALA A 108 -3.33 -28.29 -3.20
N GLU A 109 -3.29 -28.81 -4.43
CA GLU A 109 -3.45 -28.00 -5.64
C GLU A 109 -4.88 -27.48 -5.78
N ASP A 110 -5.87 -28.35 -5.54
CA ASP A 110 -7.28 -27.97 -5.50
C ASP A 110 -7.56 -26.94 -4.41
N THR A 111 -6.95 -27.13 -3.23
CA THR A 111 -7.04 -26.16 -2.12
C THR A 111 -6.54 -24.79 -2.56
N ALA A 112 -5.36 -24.72 -3.17
CA ALA A 112 -4.76 -23.47 -3.61
C ALA A 112 -5.56 -22.82 -4.76
N ALA A 113 -6.12 -23.61 -5.67
CA ALA A 113 -6.94 -23.12 -6.77
C ALA A 113 -8.27 -22.54 -6.26
N ALA A 114 -8.97 -23.27 -5.39
CA ALA A 114 -10.22 -22.84 -4.79
C ALA A 114 -10.03 -21.58 -3.93
N TYR A 115 -8.97 -21.56 -3.11
CA TYR A 115 -8.67 -20.39 -2.28
C TYR A 115 -8.31 -19.16 -3.12
N ARG A 116 -7.51 -19.30 -4.19
CA ARG A 116 -7.23 -18.18 -5.12
C ARG A 116 -8.48 -17.68 -5.82
N SER A 117 -9.42 -18.55 -6.16
CA SER A 117 -10.70 -18.13 -6.73
C SER A 117 -11.48 -17.24 -5.76
N GLU A 118 -11.52 -17.62 -4.48
CA GLU A 118 -12.20 -16.87 -3.43
C GLU A 118 -11.51 -15.52 -3.14
N LEU A 119 -10.16 -15.48 -3.12
CA LEU A 119 -9.41 -14.23 -3.01
C LEU A 119 -9.75 -13.25 -4.14
N ARG A 120 -9.84 -13.75 -5.38
CA ARG A 120 -10.21 -12.92 -6.55
C ARG A 120 -11.64 -12.40 -6.47
N LEU A 121 -12.58 -13.21 -5.96
CA LEU A 121 -13.96 -12.77 -5.75
C LEU A 121 -13.99 -11.63 -4.74
N ARG A 122 -13.36 -11.79 -3.58
CA ARG A 122 -13.26 -10.74 -2.56
C ARG A 122 -12.57 -9.48 -3.06
N CYS A 123 -11.54 -9.60 -3.89
CA CYS A 123 -10.92 -8.44 -4.52
C CYS A 123 -11.93 -7.65 -5.37
N ARG A 124 -12.79 -8.33 -6.13
CA ARG A 124 -13.83 -7.67 -6.92
C ARG A 124 -14.87 -7.00 -6.01
N ASP A 125 -15.31 -7.70 -4.96
CA ASP A 125 -16.31 -7.15 -4.03
C ASP A 125 -15.80 -5.88 -3.34
N VAL A 126 -14.56 -5.89 -2.86
CA VAL A 126 -13.93 -4.72 -2.23
C VAL A 126 -13.74 -3.57 -3.22
N GLU A 127 -13.37 -3.87 -4.46
CA GLU A 127 -13.27 -2.85 -5.51
C GLU A 127 -14.64 -2.25 -5.86
N SER A 128 -15.69 -3.07 -5.92
CA SER A 128 -17.07 -2.60 -6.11
C SER A 128 -17.50 -1.70 -4.96
N SER A 129 -17.20 -2.06 -3.71
CA SER A 129 -17.48 -1.18 -2.55
C SER A 129 -16.71 0.14 -2.61
N ALA A 130 -15.47 0.14 -3.12
CA ALA A 130 -14.72 1.37 -3.34
C ALA A 130 -15.36 2.26 -4.41
N LEU A 131 -15.87 1.64 -5.48
CA LEU A 131 -16.58 2.35 -6.53
C LEU A 131 -17.91 2.93 -6.03
N GLU A 132 -18.69 2.15 -5.30
CA GLU A 132 -19.95 2.59 -4.67
C GLU A 132 -19.73 3.77 -3.75
N LEU A 133 -18.70 3.72 -2.88
CA LEU A 133 -18.32 4.82 -2.01
C LEU A 133 -18.08 6.12 -2.80
N VAL A 134 -17.29 6.05 -3.88
CA VAL A 134 -16.99 7.23 -4.70
C VAL A 134 -18.23 7.75 -5.43
N ILE A 135 -19.10 6.86 -5.91
CA ILE A 135 -20.35 7.25 -6.58
C ILE A 135 -21.32 7.93 -5.61
N GLU A 136 -21.46 7.45 -4.38
CA GLU A 136 -22.32 8.08 -3.38
C GLU A 136 -21.82 9.49 -3.03
N GLU A 137 -20.51 9.67 -2.88
CA GLU A 137 -19.92 10.99 -2.67
C GLU A 137 -20.22 11.95 -3.83
N LEU A 138 -20.09 11.47 -5.08
CA LEU A 138 -20.43 12.26 -6.26
C LEU A 138 -21.90 12.66 -6.32
N LYS A 139 -22.81 11.78 -5.89
CA LYS A 139 -24.25 12.10 -5.79
C LYS A 139 -24.49 13.19 -4.76
N HIS A 140 -23.82 13.12 -3.62
CA HIS A 140 -23.94 14.15 -2.58
C HIS A 140 -23.48 15.52 -3.11
N LEU A 141 -22.33 15.58 -3.79
CA LEU A 141 -21.83 16.83 -4.39
C LEU A 141 -22.76 17.39 -5.48
N ALA A 142 -23.29 16.53 -6.36
CA ALA A 142 -24.19 16.96 -7.42
C ALA A 142 -25.50 17.56 -6.90
N VAL A 143 -26.04 17.01 -5.81
CA VAL A 143 -27.26 17.52 -5.17
C VAL A 143 -27.05 18.92 -4.58
N GLU A 144 -25.85 19.19 -4.06
CA GLU A 144 -25.53 20.49 -3.46
C GLU A 144 -25.28 21.58 -4.50
N GLU A 145 -24.60 21.25 -5.60
CA GLU A 145 -24.19 22.26 -6.59
C GLU A 145 -25.24 22.53 -7.67
N HIS A 146 -25.92 21.49 -8.18
CA HIS A 146 -26.79 21.62 -9.36
C HIS A 146 -27.99 20.65 -9.35
N PRO A 147 -29.06 20.93 -8.57
CA PRO A 147 -30.22 20.04 -8.46
C PRO A 147 -31.01 19.85 -9.78
N GLU A 148 -30.73 20.67 -10.81
CA GLU A 148 -31.45 20.65 -12.09
C GLU A 148 -30.70 19.90 -13.21
N LEU A 149 -29.43 19.52 -13.02
CA LEU A 149 -28.64 18.82 -14.02
C LEU A 149 -28.66 17.30 -13.78
N ASN A 150 -29.20 16.56 -14.75
CA ASN A 150 -29.32 15.09 -14.71
C ASN A 150 -28.03 14.38 -15.17
N GLU A 151 -26.96 15.12 -15.45
CA GLU A 151 -25.69 14.62 -15.98
C GLU A 151 -24.53 15.14 -15.11
N PHE A 152 -23.67 14.22 -14.64
CA PHE A 152 -22.54 14.52 -13.77
C PHE A 152 -21.41 15.14 -14.60
N VAL A 153 -21.23 16.45 -14.47
CA VAL A 153 -20.06 17.16 -14.99
C VAL A 153 -19.28 17.62 -13.78
N VAL A 154 -18.12 17.01 -13.50
CA VAL A 154 -17.23 17.47 -12.42
C VAL A 154 -15.96 18.01 -13.08
N GLU A 155 -15.69 19.29 -12.85
CA GLU A 155 -14.59 20.05 -13.47
C GLU A 155 -13.24 19.86 -12.77
N GLU A 156 -13.21 19.16 -11.64
CA GLU A 156 -12.03 18.98 -10.80
C GLU A 156 -11.79 17.50 -10.45
N PRO A 157 -10.55 17.10 -10.09
CA PRO A 157 -10.33 15.80 -9.47
C PRO A 157 -11.30 15.62 -8.30
N VAL A 158 -11.94 14.45 -8.22
CA VAL A 158 -12.96 14.18 -7.21
C VAL A 158 -12.34 14.32 -5.82
N LYS A 159 -12.65 15.43 -5.14
CA LYS A 159 -12.23 15.70 -3.77
C LYS A 159 -13.21 14.98 -2.85
N LEU A 160 -12.79 13.84 -2.35
CA LEU A 160 -13.51 13.15 -1.30
C LEU A 160 -13.39 13.94 0.01
N ASP A 161 -14.44 13.94 0.82
CA ASP A 161 -14.33 14.40 2.20
C ASP A 161 -13.29 13.55 2.98
N ALA A 162 -12.88 14.02 4.16
CA ALA A 162 -11.86 13.32 4.95
C ALA A 162 -12.29 11.90 5.34
N THR A 163 -13.59 11.66 5.48
CA THR A 163 -14.16 10.38 5.91
C THR A 163 -14.08 9.36 4.78
N SER A 164 -14.62 9.69 3.61
CA SER A 164 -14.60 8.92 2.37
C SER A 164 -13.17 8.70 1.88
N ALA A 165 -12.27 9.70 2.01
CA ALA A 165 -10.85 9.51 1.72
C ALA A 165 -10.20 8.44 2.61
N THR A 166 -10.51 8.45 3.92
CA THR A 166 -10.02 7.46 4.89
C THR A 166 -10.60 6.07 4.58
N GLN A 167 -11.89 5.98 4.26
CA GLN A 167 -12.53 4.72 3.89
C GLN A 167 -11.96 4.15 2.59
N LEU A 168 -11.73 4.98 1.57
CA LEU A 168 -11.10 4.56 0.32
C LEU A 168 -9.66 4.06 0.56
N HIS A 169 -8.91 4.72 1.43
CA HIS A 169 -7.60 4.23 1.87
C HIS A 169 -7.70 2.85 2.55
N GLN A 170 -8.65 2.64 3.46
CA GLN A 170 -8.88 1.36 4.11
C GLN A 170 -9.19 0.25 3.08
N LEU A 171 -10.03 0.53 2.08
CA LEU A 171 -10.35 -0.42 1.01
C LEU A 171 -9.12 -0.78 0.16
N ARG A 172 -8.24 0.19 -0.14
CA ARG A 172 -6.94 -0.08 -0.78
C ARG A 172 -6.06 -1.00 0.06
N ARG A 173 -6.03 -0.81 1.38
CA ARG A 173 -5.26 -1.68 2.30
C ARG A 173 -5.81 -3.10 2.34
N ILE A 174 -7.13 -3.26 2.33
CA ILE A 174 -7.78 -4.57 2.20
C ILE A 174 -7.38 -5.26 0.88
N LEU A 175 -7.44 -4.54 -0.25
CA LEU A 175 -6.98 -5.07 -1.55
C LEU A 175 -5.49 -5.45 -1.53
N GLY A 176 -4.66 -4.65 -0.88
CA GLY A 176 -3.24 -4.94 -0.68
C GLY A 176 -3.01 -6.24 0.10
N ILE A 177 -3.79 -6.48 1.16
CA ILE A 177 -3.76 -7.73 1.94
C ILE A 177 -4.17 -8.93 1.06
N LEU A 178 -5.27 -8.83 0.33
CA LEU A 178 -5.76 -9.91 -0.54
C LEU A 178 -4.74 -10.24 -1.63
N CYS A 179 -4.10 -9.22 -2.22
CA CYS A 179 -3.04 -9.40 -3.21
C CYS A 179 -1.78 -10.05 -2.59
N GLN A 180 -1.37 -9.59 -1.41
CA GLN A 180 -0.26 -10.20 -0.68
C GLN A 180 -0.55 -11.67 -0.37
N GLU A 181 -1.76 -12.01 0.04
CA GLU A 181 -2.15 -13.40 0.30
C GLU A 181 -2.03 -14.27 -0.95
N ASP A 182 -2.50 -13.79 -2.11
CA ASP A 182 -2.36 -14.49 -3.40
C ASP A 182 -0.88 -14.73 -3.77
N GLU A 183 0.00 -13.75 -3.52
CA GLU A 183 1.45 -13.89 -3.72
C GLU A 183 2.06 -14.94 -2.79
N LEU A 184 1.68 -14.94 -1.51
CA LEU A 184 2.20 -15.89 -0.52
C LEU A 184 1.85 -17.35 -0.85
N LEU A 185 0.76 -17.59 -1.57
CA LEU A 185 0.43 -18.93 -2.07
C LEU A 185 1.39 -19.45 -3.14
N THR A 186 2.19 -18.56 -3.74
CA THR A 186 3.23 -18.94 -4.72
C THR A 186 4.58 -19.22 -4.07
N PHE A 187 4.75 -18.85 -2.80
CA PHE A 187 6.02 -18.95 -2.10
C PHE A 187 6.27 -20.36 -1.57
N ASP A 188 7.55 -20.75 -1.57
CA ASP A 188 7.97 -21.94 -0.85
C ASP A 188 8.04 -21.70 0.66
N ASN A 189 8.28 -22.77 1.43
CA ASN A 189 8.30 -22.67 2.88
C ASN A 189 9.41 -21.74 3.39
N ALA A 190 10.58 -21.72 2.74
CA ALA A 190 11.71 -20.91 3.17
C ALA A 190 11.45 -19.42 2.93
N GLN A 191 10.77 -19.08 1.83
CA GLN A 191 10.31 -17.74 1.53
C GLN A 191 9.22 -17.29 2.50
N CYS A 192 8.22 -18.13 2.77
CA CYS A 192 7.18 -17.83 3.77
C CYS A 192 7.76 -17.58 5.17
N ARG A 193 8.77 -18.38 5.59
CA ARG A 193 9.49 -18.12 6.85
C ARG A 193 10.23 -16.79 6.82
N ALA A 194 10.83 -16.42 5.68
CA ALA A 194 11.54 -15.15 5.55
C ALA A 194 10.58 -13.95 5.65
N VAL A 195 9.40 -14.03 5.01
CA VAL A 195 8.33 -13.03 5.17
C VAL A 195 7.92 -12.91 6.63
N GLY A 196 7.70 -14.04 7.30
CA GLY A 196 7.36 -14.09 8.73
C GLY A 196 8.45 -13.45 9.61
N ASN A 197 9.71 -13.75 9.34
CA ASN A 197 10.88 -13.21 10.06
C ASN A 197 11.04 -11.71 9.91
N ASP A 198 10.79 -11.21 8.71
CA ASP A 198 10.96 -9.81 8.40
C ASP A 198 9.72 -9.00 8.79
N GLY A 199 8.61 -9.65 9.21
CA GLY A 199 7.35 -8.98 9.51
C GLY A 199 6.76 -8.28 8.28
N ALA A 200 6.98 -8.85 7.09
CA ALA A 200 6.72 -8.22 5.80
C ALA A 200 5.23 -8.28 5.41
N PHE A 201 4.33 -7.78 6.26
CA PHE A 201 2.89 -7.86 6.07
C PHE A 201 2.21 -6.50 6.05
N VAL A 202 1.26 -6.31 5.13
CA VAL A 202 0.44 -5.09 5.07
C VAL A 202 -0.30 -4.90 6.39
N ALA A 203 -0.87 -5.97 6.95
CA ALA A 203 -1.61 -5.97 8.21
C ALA A 203 -0.81 -5.51 9.44
N LEU A 204 0.53 -5.42 9.34
CA LEU A 204 1.40 -4.88 10.39
C LEU A 204 1.68 -3.38 10.20
N GLY A 205 0.80 -2.69 9.48
CA GLY A 205 0.90 -1.27 9.20
C GLY A 205 1.98 -0.91 8.18
N LEU A 206 2.49 -1.87 7.38
CA LEU A 206 3.42 -1.54 6.31
C LEU A 206 2.69 -0.85 5.15
N ARG A 207 3.39 0.08 4.51
CA ARG A 207 2.83 0.93 3.45
C ARG A 207 2.72 0.15 2.13
N LEU A 208 1.64 0.41 1.39
CA LEU A 208 1.47 -0.05 0.03
C LEU A 208 2.40 0.70 -0.92
N LYS A 209 2.96 0.00 -1.90
CA LYS A 209 3.71 0.62 -3.00
C LYS A 209 2.71 1.10 -4.05
N GLN A 210 2.49 2.41 -4.13
CA GLN A 210 1.51 3.04 -5.04
C GLN A 210 1.68 2.57 -6.49
N SER A 211 2.89 2.57 -7.03
CA SER A 211 3.13 2.12 -8.42
C SER A 211 2.77 0.65 -8.65
N ALA A 212 3.04 -0.23 -7.69
CA ALA A 212 2.65 -1.64 -7.78
C ALA A 212 1.13 -1.81 -7.62
N PHE A 213 0.50 -1.02 -6.76
CA PHE A 213 -0.95 -1.01 -6.60
C PHE A 213 -1.65 -0.57 -7.90
N VAL A 214 -1.21 0.54 -8.50
CA VAL A 214 -1.73 1.03 -9.79
C VAL A 214 -1.50 0.01 -10.90
N LEU A 215 -0.32 -0.61 -10.96
CA LEU A 215 -0.06 -1.66 -11.95
C LEU A 215 -1.01 -2.86 -11.80
N ARG A 216 -1.35 -3.22 -10.55
CA ARG A 216 -2.20 -4.38 -10.25
C ARG A 216 -3.68 -4.10 -10.43
N PHE A 217 -4.15 -2.96 -9.96
CA PHE A 217 -5.58 -2.63 -9.87
C PHE A 217 -6.01 -1.56 -10.86
N GLY A 218 -5.10 -0.81 -11.49
CA GLY A 218 -5.41 0.22 -12.48
C GLY A 218 -5.91 1.54 -11.90
N TRP A 219 -5.87 1.72 -10.57
CA TRP A 219 -6.31 2.96 -9.91
C TRP A 219 -5.53 3.19 -8.61
N TRP A 220 -5.54 4.43 -8.12
CA TRP A 220 -5.00 4.81 -6.80
C TRP A 220 -5.91 5.78 -6.08
N ASP A 221 -6.48 6.72 -6.80
CA ASP A 221 -7.45 7.72 -6.32
C ASP A 221 -8.85 7.47 -6.91
N ALA A 222 -9.81 8.27 -6.45
CA ALA A 222 -11.21 8.19 -6.85
C ALA A 222 -11.40 8.42 -8.36
N SER A 223 -10.71 9.41 -8.93
CA SER A 223 -10.79 9.74 -10.36
C SER A 223 -10.30 8.58 -11.23
N ALA A 224 -9.16 7.98 -10.89
CA ALA A 224 -8.63 6.81 -11.59
C ALA A 224 -9.54 5.59 -11.46
N LEU A 225 -10.21 5.40 -10.31
CA LEU A 225 -11.17 4.33 -10.11
C LEU A 225 -12.40 4.51 -11.02
N LEU A 226 -12.97 5.71 -11.09
CA LEU A 226 -14.08 6.02 -11.99
C LEU A 226 -13.69 5.81 -13.46
N GLN A 227 -12.51 6.29 -13.85
CA GLN A 227 -11.98 6.13 -15.20
C GLN A 227 -11.82 4.65 -15.57
N LYS A 228 -11.29 3.83 -14.67
CA LYS A 228 -11.16 2.37 -14.87
C LYS A 228 -12.50 1.72 -15.20
N HIS A 229 -13.58 2.16 -14.57
CA HIS A 229 -14.93 1.63 -14.77
C HIS A 229 -15.70 2.34 -15.90
N GLY A 230 -15.03 3.17 -16.69
CA GLY A 230 -15.65 3.87 -17.82
C GLY A 230 -16.62 4.99 -17.42
N ILE A 231 -16.59 5.42 -16.16
CA ILE A 231 -17.36 6.57 -15.68
C ILE A 231 -16.54 7.81 -16.00
N CYS A 232 -16.85 8.44 -17.14
CA CYS A 232 -16.19 9.66 -17.56
C CYS A 232 -16.72 10.84 -16.75
N VAL A 233 -15.86 11.36 -15.89
CA VAL A 233 -16.02 12.68 -15.30
C VAL A 233 -15.52 13.69 -16.33
N ARG A 234 -16.43 14.37 -17.03
CA ARG A 234 -16.05 15.40 -17.99
C ARG A 234 -15.58 16.63 -17.23
N LEU A 235 -14.27 16.89 -17.33
CA LEU A 235 -13.70 18.18 -17.00
C LEU A 235 -14.21 19.15 -18.07
N VAL A 236 -15.26 19.92 -17.78
CA VAL A 236 -15.52 21.13 -18.54
C VAL A 236 -14.40 22.07 -18.15
N THR A 237 -13.34 22.07 -18.94
CA THR A 237 -12.44 23.22 -18.92
C THR A 237 -13.33 24.40 -19.29
N PRO A 238 -13.46 25.44 -18.46
CA PRO A 238 -14.20 26.62 -18.85
C PRO A 238 -13.58 27.04 -20.16
N GLU A 239 -14.35 26.86 -21.25
CA GLU A 239 -13.89 27.22 -22.57
C GLU A 239 -13.43 28.65 -22.40
N THR A 240 -12.11 28.83 -22.50
CA THR A 240 -11.53 30.15 -22.58
C THR A 240 -12.22 30.65 -23.82
N ASN A 241 -13.22 31.49 -23.61
CA ASN A 241 -14.01 32.08 -24.66
C ASN A 241 -13.04 33.08 -25.28
N CYS A 242 -12.06 32.57 -26.01
CA CYS A 242 -11.15 33.29 -26.87
C CYS A 242 -11.99 33.70 -28.07
N MET A 243 -12.89 34.64 -27.78
CA MET A 243 -13.23 35.73 -28.68
C MET A 243 -11.91 36.21 -29.25
N SER A 244 -11.63 35.70 -30.44
CA SER A 244 -10.57 36.12 -31.33
C SER A 244 -11.02 37.45 -31.88
N ASP A 245 -10.81 38.49 -31.09
CA ASP A 245 -10.65 39.82 -31.66
C ASP A 245 -9.17 39.96 -32.02
N ASP A 246 -8.92 39.87 -33.32
CA ASP A 246 -7.78 40.47 -33.99
C ASP A 246 -7.46 41.83 -33.37
N GLU A 247 -6.24 42.02 -32.86
CA GLU A 247 -5.40 43.15 -33.25
C GLU A 247 -3.96 42.94 -32.79
N ALA A 248 -3.07 43.21 -33.72
CA ALA A 248 -1.63 43.14 -33.58
C ALA A 248 -1.11 44.04 -32.46
N SER A 249 -0.13 43.57 -31.68
CA SER A 249 0.99 44.40 -31.23
C SER A 249 2.13 43.58 -30.66
N THR A 250 3.28 43.74 -31.32
CA THR A 250 4.64 43.51 -30.85
C THR A 250 4.96 44.25 -29.55
N ALA A 251 5.61 43.62 -28.59
CA ALA A 251 6.90 44.05 -27.99
C ALA A 251 7.22 43.29 -26.69
N SER A 252 8.51 42.98 -26.55
CA SER A 252 9.21 42.44 -25.39
C SER A 252 8.97 43.20 -24.08
N SER A 253 8.95 42.50 -22.94
CA SER A 253 9.64 42.98 -21.73
C SER A 253 9.84 41.84 -20.73
N ASP A 254 11.10 41.66 -20.34
CA ASP A 254 11.53 41.00 -19.12
C ASP A 254 10.89 41.63 -17.88
N GLY A 255 10.74 40.82 -16.83
CA GLY A 255 10.80 41.31 -15.45
C GLY A 255 9.63 40.93 -14.56
N ASP A 256 9.95 40.06 -13.61
CA ASP A 256 9.82 40.33 -12.18
C ASP A 256 8.85 39.44 -11.38
N ALA A 257 9.40 39.02 -10.24
CA ALA A 257 8.86 38.13 -9.27
C ALA A 257 7.74 38.80 -8.47
N SER A 258 6.67 38.06 -8.18
CA SER A 258 5.88 38.31 -6.98
C SER A 258 5.25 37.03 -6.46
N ARG A 259 5.64 36.73 -5.23
CA ARG A 259 5.03 35.75 -4.33
C ARG A 259 3.56 36.08 -4.11
N GLN A 260 2.70 35.09 -4.22
CA GLN A 260 1.41 35.08 -3.56
C GLN A 260 1.23 33.71 -2.90
N LEU A 261 1.20 33.74 -1.56
CA LEU A 261 0.78 32.64 -0.71
C LEU A 261 -0.75 32.72 -0.61
N ASP A 262 -1.45 31.64 -0.90
CA ASP A 262 -2.45 31.05 0.01
C ASP A 262 -3.15 29.85 -0.65
N GLY A 263 -3.23 28.74 0.10
CA GLY A 263 -3.99 27.53 -0.25
C GLY A 263 -3.22 26.21 -0.37
N SER A 264 -1.89 26.21 -0.18
CA SER A 264 -1.03 25.05 -0.53
C SER A 264 -0.94 23.91 0.50
N ASP A 265 -1.65 23.96 1.63
CA ASP A 265 -1.43 23.00 2.72
C ASP A 265 -2.19 21.67 2.58
N VAL A 266 -3.13 21.55 1.64
CA VAL A 266 -3.81 20.26 1.34
C VAL A 266 -3.36 19.66 0.01
N ALA A 267 -2.96 20.49 -0.96
CA ALA A 267 -2.39 20.02 -2.23
C ALA A 267 -0.99 19.38 -2.03
N ALA A 268 -0.17 19.93 -1.11
CA ALA A 268 1.15 19.37 -0.80
C ALA A 268 1.11 17.96 -0.17
N LEU A 269 -0.04 17.51 0.35
CA LEU A 269 -0.23 16.15 0.89
C LEU A 269 -0.36 15.08 -0.21
N PHE A 270 -0.68 15.47 -1.45
CA PHE A 270 -0.85 14.56 -2.58
C PHE A 270 0.10 14.83 -3.75
N GLU A 271 0.71 16.02 -3.83
CA GLU A 271 1.68 16.38 -4.88
C GLU A 271 3.13 15.98 -4.59
N GLU A 272 3.50 15.66 -3.34
CA GLU A 272 4.81 15.07 -3.05
C GLU A 272 4.81 13.55 -3.31
N GLY A 273 4.42 13.20 -4.54
CA GLY A 273 5.01 12.07 -5.24
C GLY A 273 6.52 12.32 -5.32
N THR A 274 7.24 11.95 -4.26
CA THR A 274 8.63 11.56 -4.39
C THR A 274 8.64 10.46 -5.43
N VAL A 275 8.86 10.87 -6.68
CA VAL A 275 9.18 9.97 -7.78
C VAL A 275 10.29 9.09 -7.22
N ASP A 276 10.00 7.81 -7.05
CA ASP A 276 10.93 6.82 -6.49
C ASP A 276 12.16 6.81 -7.42
N ASP A 277 13.16 7.62 -7.10
CA ASP A 277 14.44 7.76 -7.81
C ASP A 277 15.36 6.54 -7.58
N PHE A 278 14.80 5.39 -7.20
CA PHE A 278 15.51 4.13 -7.18
C PHE A 278 15.34 3.43 -8.53
N SER A 279 16.25 3.75 -9.44
CA SER A 279 16.44 2.97 -10.66
C SER A 279 16.66 1.50 -10.29
N ALA A 280 16.00 0.57 -10.99
CA ALA A 280 16.18 -0.87 -10.79
C ALA A 280 17.65 -1.32 -10.94
N SER A 281 18.48 -0.49 -11.59
CA SER A 281 19.92 -0.63 -11.75
C SER A 281 20.74 -0.50 -10.46
N ASP A 282 20.23 0.13 -9.40
CA ASP A 282 20.98 0.28 -8.14
C ASP A 282 20.88 -0.95 -7.22
N LEU A 283 19.93 -1.84 -7.47
CA LEU A 283 19.79 -3.10 -6.72
C LEU A 283 20.71 -4.23 -7.22
N LEU A 284 21.38 -4.06 -8.37
CA LEU A 284 22.23 -5.09 -8.98
C LEU A 284 23.75 -4.84 -8.80
N LYS A 285 24.16 -3.85 -7.99
CA LYS A 285 25.58 -3.49 -7.80
C LYS A 285 26.21 -3.98 -6.49
N THR A 286 25.81 -5.13 -5.98
CA THR A 286 26.62 -5.84 -4.97
C THR A 286 27.53 -6.85 -5.67
N PRO A 287 28.87 -6.68 -5.62
CA PRO A 287 29.79 -7.69 -6.12
C PRO A 287 29.70 -8.95 -5.24
N LEU A 288 29.63 -10.11 -5.91
CA LEU A 288 29.75 -11.45 -5.35
C LEU A 288 31.08 -11.65 -4.61
#